data_AF-A0A6M3LY42-F1
#
_entry.id   AF-A0A6M3LY42-F1
#
_cell.length_a   1.000
_cell.length_b   1.000
_cell.length_c   1.000
_cell.angle_alpha   90.00
_cell.angle_beta   90.00
_cell.angle_gamma   90.00
#
_symmetry.space_group_name_H-M   'P 1'
#
loop_
_entity.id
_entity.type
_entity.pdbx_description
1 polymer ?
#
loop_
_entity_poly.entity_id
_entity_poly.type
_entity_poly.pdbx_seq_one_letter_code
_entity_poly.pdbx_strand_id
1 'polypeptide(L)' 'MPLDPETGIIMFVVGGVGAVVSFAAFKMAEEVGPKIEAGDMLPAPFPYPPLPRFLFKKTG' A
#
# COMPACT_ATOMS: atom_id res chain seq x y z
N MET A 1 -28.06 -15.53 -5.90
CA MET A 1 -29.12 -14.50 -5.87
C MET A 1 -28.58 -13.29 -6.60
N PRO A 2 -29.25 -12.77 -7.63
CA PRO A 2 -28.84 -11.49 -8.20
C PRO A 2 -28.96 -10.43 -7.11
N LEU A 3 -27.93 -9.58 -6.96
CA LEU A 3 -27.94 -8.48 -6.01
C LEU A 3 -29.12 -7.58 -6.31
N ASP A 4 -29.94 -7.28 -5.31
CA ASP A 4 -30.98 -6.27 -5.46
C ASP A 4 -30.33 -4.92 -5.85
N PRO A 5 -30.99 -4.10 -6.68
CA PRO A 5 -30.41 -2.87 -7.20
C PRO A 5 -29.93 -1.90 -6.11
N GLU A 6 -30.60 -1.89 -4.96
CA GLU A 6 -30.25 -1.06 -3.80
C GLU A 6 -28.91 -1.50 -3.19
N THR A 7 -28.74 -2.79 -2.93
CA THR A 7 -27.47 -3.37 -2.49
C THR A 7 -26.35 -3.14 -3.51
N GLY A 8 -26.65 -3.23 -4.81
CA GLY A 8 -25.71 -2.91 -5.88
C GLY A 8 -25.19 -1.46 -5.83
N ILE A 9 -26.09 -0.51 -5.59
CA ILE A 9 -25.74 0.92 -5.45
C ILE A 9 -24.87 1.14 -4.20
N ILE A 10 -25.23 0.55 -3.07
CA ILE A 10 -24.45 0.69 -1.83
C ILE A 10 -23.04 0.14 -2.03
N MET A 11 -22.90 -1.05 -2.61
CA MET A 11 -21.60 -1.66 -2.90
C MET A 11 -20.76 -0.81 -3.86
N PHE A 12 -21.39 -0.20 -4.87
CA PHE A 12 -20.70 0.69 -5.79
C PHE A 12 -20.20 1.96 -5.08
N VAL A 13 -21.02 2.59 -4.24
CA VAL A 13 -20.63 3.79 -3.50
C VAL A 13 -19.53 3.47 -2.49
N VAL A 14 -19.70 2.44 -1.67
CA VAL A 14 -18.72 2.05 -0.65
C VAL A 14 -17.41 1.60 -1.31
N GLY A 15 -17.48 0.77 -2.35
CA GLY A 15 -16.31 0.32 -3.11
C GLY A 15 -15.60 1.48 -3.80
N GLY A 16 -16.35 2.37 -4.44
CA GLY A 16 -15.80 3.55 -5.11
C GLY A 16 -15.13 4.51 -4.13
N VAL A 17 -15.78 4.86 -3.02
CA VAL A 17 -15.21 5.72 -1.98
C VAL A 17 -13.98 5.06 -1.35
N GLY A 18 -14.05 3.77 -1.04
CA GLY A 18 -12.91 3.01 -0.50
C GLY A 18 -11.70 3.00 -1.43
N ALA A 19 -11.94 2.85 -2.73
CA ALA A 19 -10.87 2.92 -3.74
C ALA A 19 -10.22 4.31 -3.82
N VAL A 20 -11.02 5.37 -3.82
CA VAL A 20 -10.52 6.76 -3.85
C VAL A 20 -9.71 7.08 -2.60
N VAL A 21 -10.21 6.74 -1.41
CA VAL A 21 -9.50 6.97 -0.14
C VAL A 21 -8.19 6.17 -0.11
N SER A 22 -8.21 4.91 -0.53
CA SER A 22 -7.00 4.08 -0.58
C SER A 22 -5.97 4.65 -1.54
N PHE A 23 -6.39 5.05 -2.75
CA PHE A 23 -5.50 5.66 -3.74
C PHE A 23 -4.85 6.94 -3.21
N ALA A 24 -5.64 7.83 -2.60
CA ALA A 24 -5.12 9.07 -2.00
C ALA A 24 -4.14 8.77 -0.85
N ALA A 25 -4.47 7.81 0.02
CA ALA A 25 -3.60 7.41 1.12
C ALA A 25 -2.27 6.82 0.62
N PHE A 26 -2.30 5.94 -0.38
CA PHE A 26 -1.09 5.38 -0.97
C PHE A 26 -0.24 6.44 -1.67
N LYS A 27 -0.87 7.38 -2.38
CA LYS A 27 -0.15 8.48 -3.02
C LYS A 27 0.54 9.40 -2.01
N MET A 28 -0.15 9.75 -0.93
CA MET A 28 0.46 10.50 0.18
C MET A 28 1.58 9.70 0.85
N ALA A 29 1.39 8.39 1.04
CA ALA A 29 2.42 7.52 1.59
C ALA A 29 3.64 7.38 0.66
N GLU A 30 3.46 7.48 -0.65
CA GLU A 30 4.57 7.51 -1.63
C GLU A 30 5.33 8.84 -1.58
N GLU A 31 4.64 9.96 -1.35
CA GLU A 31 5.26 11.29 -1.22
C GLU A 31 6.01 11.48 0.11
N VAL A 32 5.47 10.95 1.21
CA VAL A 32 6.03 11.11 2.57
C VAL A 32 6.92 9.94 2.98
N GLY A 33 6.69 8.76 2.41
CA GLY A 33 7.40 7.53 2.75
C GLY A 33 8.79 7.43 2.11
N PRO A 34 9.61 6.46 2.57
CA PRO A 34 10.90 6.18 1.97
C PRO A 34 10.75 5.72 0.52
N LYS A 35 11.54 6.29 -0.39
CA LYS A 35 11.63 5.82 -1.78
C LYS A 35 12.38 4.48 -1.81
N ILE A 36 11.62 3.39 -1.97
CA ILE A 36 12.16 2.02 -2.01
C ILE A 36 12.56 1.69 -3.44
N GLU A 37 13.83 1.33 -3.67
CA GLU A 37 14.29 0.82 -4.96
C GLU A 37 14.13 -0.70 -5.05
N ALA A 38 14.14 -1.26 -6.26
CA ALA A 38 14.04 -2.71 -6.45
C ALA A 38 15.12 -3.50 -5.67
N GLY A 39 16.33 -2.92 -5.55
CA GLY A 39 17.43 -3.50 -4.78
C GLY A 39 17.23 -3.47 -3.27
N ASP A 40 16.30 -2.66 -2.76
CA ASP A 40 15.96 -2.58 -1.33
C ASP A 40 15.00 -3.68 -0.89
N MET A 41 14.34 -4.35 -1.83
CA MET A 41 13.53 -5.53 -1.57
C MET A 41 14.38 -6.79 -1.32
N LEU A 42 15.65 -6.76 -1.74
CA LEU A 42 16.56 -7.86 -1.50
C LEU A 42 16.79 -8.06 0.00
N PRO A 43 17.08 -9.29 0.45
CA PRO A 43 17.48 -9.54 1.82
C PRO A 43 18.68 -8.67 2.21
N ALA A 44 18.66 -8.16 3.43
CA ALA A 44 19.81 -7.48 3.99
C ALA A 44 20.99 -8.45 4.09
N PRO A 45 22.21 -8.01 3.71
CA PRO A 45 23.40 -8.83 3.86
C PRO A 45 23.73 -9.04 5.35
N PHE A 46 24.50 -10.07 5.66
CA PHE A 46 25.04 -10.30 7.01
C PHE A 46 25.73 -9.02 7.54
N PRO A 47 25.59 -8.65 8.84
CA PRO A 47 25.01 -9.41 9.96
C PRO A 47 23.52 -9.17 10.21
N TYR A 48 22.80 -8.55 9.28
CA TYR A 48 21.39 -8.22 9.48
C TYR A 48 20.48 -9.46 9.30
N PRO A 49 19.31 -9.51 9.97
CA PRO A 49 18.27 -10.48 9.67
C PRO A 49 17.89 -10.45 8.19
N PRO A 50 17.43 -11.57 7.59
CA PRO A 50 17.08 -11.67 6.17
C PRO A 50 15.74 -10.99 5.86
N LEU A 51 15.61 -9.74 6.30
CA LEU A 51 14.49 -8.85 6.03
C LEU A 51 14.85 -7.92 4.87
N PRO A 52 13.85 -7.35 4.16
CA PRO A 52 14.10 -6.35 3.14
C PRO A 52 14.97 -5.19 3.65
N ARG A 53 15.96 -4.78 2.86
CA ARG A 53 16.94 -3.74 3.23
C ARG A 53 16.31 -2.41 3.60
N PHE A 54 15.15 -2.04 3.01
CA PHE A 54 14.49 -0.79 3.34
C PHE A 54 14.05 -0.69 4.81
N LEU A 55 13.91 -1.81 5.53
CA LEU A 55 13.60 -1.82 6.97
C LEU A 55 14.78 -1.38 7.83
N PHE A 56 16.00 -1.43 7.30
CA PHE A 56 17.22 -1.01 7.98
C PHE A 56 17.76 0.35 7.48
N LYS A 57 17.22 0.87 6.38
CA LYS A 57 17.53 2.24 5.94
C LYS A 57 16.86 3.22 6.89
N LYS A 58 17.68 4.02 7.57
CA LYS A 58 17.20 5.14 8.41
C LYS A 58 16.48 6.13 7.49
N THR A 59 15.19 6.31 7.72
CA THR A 59 14.39 7.40 7.14
C THR A 59 15.07 8.70 7.52
N GLY A 60 15.61 9.41 6.53
CA GLY A 60 16.10 10.78 6.68
C GLY A 60 14.94 11.76 6.71
#